data_AF-A0A534W578-F1
#
_entry.id   AF-A0A534W578-F1
#
_cell.length_a   1.000
_cell.length_b   1.000
_cell.length_c   1.000
_cell.angle_alpha   90.00
_cell.angle_beta   90.00
_cell.angle_gamma   90.00
#
_symmetry.space_group_name_H-M   'P 1'
#
loop_
_entity.id
_entity.type
_entity.pdbx_description
1 polymer ?
#
loop_
_entity_poly.entity_id
_entity_poly.type
_entity_poly.pdbx_seq_one_letter_code
_entity_poly.pdbx_strand_id
1 'polypeptide(L)'
;MEIEGLGEVRASDPERVVLRMRGTAVTVAGWRVAVEAPRGPGSIVLAEQGAQKFYRGEGVFLGWPQERLEAAYRALLPPSEGPGDDHLQLG
;
A
#
# COMPACT_ATOMS: atom_id res chain seq x y z
N MET A 1 13.52 -6.48 -1.14
CA MET A 1 13.32 -5.94 0.23
C MET A 1 12.84 -7.06 1.13
N GLU A 2 12.90 -6.94 2.45
CA GLU A 2 12.39 -7.96 3.37
C GLU A 2 11.12 -7.47 4.07
N ILE A 3 10.09 -8.33 4.12
CA ILE A 3 8.85 -8.07 4.85
C ILE A 3 8.66 -9.15 5.91
N GLU A 4 8.41 -8.73 7.14
CA GLU A 4 8.25 -9.64 8.27
C GLU A 4 7.10 -10.65 8.03
N GLY A 5 7.44 -11.94 8.12
CA GLY A 5 6.52 -13.04 7.87
C GLY A 5 6.37 -13.45 6.40
N LEU A 6 7.00 -12.75 5.45
CA LEU A 6 7.04 -13.13 4.03
C LEU A 6 8.47 -13.39 3.53
N GLY A 7 9.48 -12.79 4.18
CA GLY A 7 10.87 -12.88 3.77
C GLY A 7 11.21 -11.90 2.64
N GLU A 8 12.14 -12.27 1.77
CA GLU A 8 12.49 -11.45 0.60
C GLU A 8 11.30 -11.35 -0.36
N VAL A 9 10.93 -10.13 -0.74
CA VAL A 9 9.87 -9.84 -1.71
C VAL A 9 10.35 -8.85 -2.78
N ARG A 10 9.71 -8.92 -3.95
CA ARG A 10 9.84 -7.95 -5.04
C ARG A 10 8.52 -7.23 -5.23
N ALA A 11 8.52 -5.92 -4.99
CA ALA A 11 7.35 -5.06 -5.19
C ALA A 11 7.36 -4.48 -6.61
N SER A 12 6.18 -4.31 -7.19
CA SER A 12 5.95 -3.48 -8.38
C SER A 12 5.76 -2.02 -8.00
N ASP A 13 5.90 -1.11 -8.98
CA ASP A 13 5.51 0.28 -8.78
C ASP A 13 4.01 0.41 -8.41
N PRO A 14 3.64 1.39 -7.57
CA PRO A 14 2.25 1.64 -7.23
C PRO A 14 1.41 2.01 -8.46
N GLU A 15 0.35 1.24 -8.72
CA GLU A 15 -0.59 1.47 -9.80
C GLU A 15 -1.87 2.14 -9.28
N ARG A 16 -2.38 3.16 -10.00
CA ARG A 16 -3.70 3.74 -9.73
C ARG A 16 -4.80 2.76 -10.14
N VAL A 17 -5.71 2.48 -9.21
CA VAL A 17 -6.85 1.58 -9.45
C VAL A 17 -8.18 2.24 -9.06
N VAL A 18 -9.26 1.84 -9.74
CA VAL A 18 -10.63 2.24 -9.36
C VAL A 18 -11.25 1.15 -8.51
N LEU A 19 -11.70 1.52 -7.32
CA LEU A 19 -12.23 0.61 -6.32
C LEU A 19 -13.73 0.85 -6.14
N ARG A 20 -14.51 -0.22 -6.32
CA ARG A 20 -15.93 -0.20 -5.98
C ARG A 20 -16.10 -0.69 -4.55
N MET A 21 -16.54 0.20 -3.67
CA MET A 21 -16.85 -0.17 -2.30
C MET A 21 -18.15 -0.97 -2.23
N ARG A 22 -18.18 -2.03 -1.41
CA ARG A 22 -19.41 -2.82 -1.21
C ARG A 22 -20.36 -2.00 -0.33
N GLY A 23 -21.63 -1.91 -0.74
CA GLY A 23 -22.67 -1.20 0.03
C GLY A 23 -22.82 0.28 -0.28
N THR A 24 -21.97 0.86 -1.13
CA THR A 24 -22.13 2.24 -1.64
C THR A 24 -22.01 2.25 -3.17
N ALA A 25 -22.73 3.15 -3.83
CA ALA A 25 -22.62 3.34 -5.28
C ALA A 25 -21.35 4.12 -5.70
N VAL A 26 -20.41 4.32 -4.77
CA VAL A 26 -19.25 5.21 -4.95
C VAL A 26 -18.04 4.40 -5.40
N THR A 27 -17.46 4.83 -6.51
CA THR A 27 -16.13 4.41 -6.96
C THR A 27 -15.09 5.36 -6.37
N VAL A 28 -14.15 4.83 -5.59
CA VAL A 28 -13.03 5.60 -5.05
C VAL A 28 -11.77 5.28 -5.84
N ALA A 29 -10.90 6.28 -6.02
CA ALA A 29 -9.56 6.04 -6.51
C ALA A 29 -8.72 5.43 -5.37
N GLY A 30 -7.88 4.47 -5.74
CA GLY A 30 -6.95 3.83 -4.83
C GLY A 30 -5.61 3.60 -5.49
N TRP A 31 -4.73 2.96 -4.74
CA TRP A 31 -3.40 2.56 -5.19
C TRP A 31 -3.19 1.09 -4.88
N ARG A 32 -2.58 0.37 -5.81
CA ARG A 32 -2.24 -1.03 -5.66
C ARG A 32 -0.75 -1.23 -5.78
N VAL A 33 -0.18 -1.98 -4.85
CA VAL A 33 1.19 -2.50 -4.96
C VAL A 33 1.11 -4.02 -5.02
N ALA A 34 1.59 -4.58 -6.12
CA ALA A 34 1.75 -6.03 -6.27
C ALA A 34 3.11 -6.46 -5.72
N VAL A 35 3.16 -7.67 -5.18
CA VAL A 35 4.40 -8.28 -4.68
C VAL A 35 4.52 -9.72 -5.16
N GLU A 36 5.75 -10.12 -5.43
CA GLU A 36 6.15 -11.50 -5.60
C GLU A 36 6.95 -11.92 -4.37
N ALA A 37 6.54 -13.01 -3.71
CA ALA A 37 7.23 -13.58 -2.55
C ALA A 37 7.46 -15.09 -2.75
N PRO A 38 8.45 -15.72 -2.08
CA PRO A 38 8.66 -17.17 -2.11
C PRO A 38 7.43 -17.99 -1.71
N ARG A 39 6.57 -17.41 -0.86
CA ARG A 39 5.31 -18.03 -0.41
C ARG A 39 4.16 -17.88 -1.42
N GLY A 40 4.37 -17.13 -2.50
CA GLY A 40 3.39 -16.85 -3.54
C GLY A 40 3.21 -15.35 -3.82
N PRO A 41 2.47 -14.99 -4.87
CA PRO A 41 2.17 -13.61 -5.19
C PRO A 41 1.13 -13.02 -4.24
N GLY A 42 1.09 -11.69 -4.14
CA GLY A 42 0.05 -10.96 -3.42
C GLY A 42 -0.03 -9.50 -3.85
N SER A 43 -1.01 -8.79 -3.32
CA SER A 43 -1.07 -7.34 -3.46
C SER A 43 -1.69 -6.68 -2.25
N ILE A 44 -1.30 -5.44 -2.00
CA ILE A 44 -1.98 -4.56 -1.05
C ILE A 44 -2.60 -3.40 -1.83
N VAL A 45 -3.88 -3.16 -1.59
CA VAL A 45 -4.65 -2.06 -2.15
C VAL A 45 -4.95 -1.05 -1.06
N LEU A 46 -4.52 0.19 -1.25
CA LEU A 46 -4.94 1.36 -0.46
C LEU A 46 -6.18 1.98 -1.11
N ALA A 47 -7.28 2.02 -0.36
CA ALA A 47 -8.49 2.76 -0.70
C ALA A 47 -8.60 4.01 0.17
N GLU A 48 -8.85 5.15 -0.45
CA GLU A 48 -9.03 6.43 0.25
C GLU A 48 -10.50 6.85 0.15
N GLN A 49 -11.14 7.07 1.30
CA GLN A 49 -12.52 7.56 1.39
C GLN A 49 -12.56 8.78 2.32
N GLY A 50 -12.48 9.98 1.75
CA GLY A 50 -12.34 11.20 2.53
C GLY A 50 -11.05 11.18 3.35
N ALA A 51 -11.17 11.31 4.67
CA ALA A 51 -10.03 11.24 5.59
C ALA A 51 -9.64 9.81 6.03
N GLN A 52 -10.45 8.81 5.67
CA GLN A 52 -10.21 7.42 6.06
C GLN A 52 -9.41 6.67 4.99
N LYS A 53 -8.45 5.87 5.44
CA LYS A 53 -7.64 4.99 4.60
C LYS A 53 -7.92 3.55 4.99
N PHE A 54 -8.11 2.69 4.00
CA PHE A 54 -8.33 1.27 4.19
C PHE A 54 -7.34 0.49 3.35
N TYR A 55 -6.69 -0.49 3.95
CA TYR A 55 -5.76 -1.37 3.26
C TYR A 55 -6.39 -2.74 3.06
N ARG A 56 -6.30 -3.29 1.86
CA ARG A 56 -6.81 -4.62 1.55
C ARG A 56 -5.67 -5.49 1.04
N GLY A 57 -5.35 -6.53 1.80
CA GLY A 57 -4.43 -7.58 1.39
C GLY A 57 -5.10 -8.64 0.50
N GLU A 58 -4.37 -9.09 -0.50
CA GLU A 58 -4.69 -10.20 -1.39
C GLU A 58 -3.52 -11.17 -1.48
N GLY A 59 -3.79 -12.44 -1.78
CA GLY A 59 -2.76 -13.48 -1.85
C GLY A 59 -2.06 -13.68 -0.51
N VAL A 60 -0.73 -13.55 -0.50
CA VAL A 60 0.08 -13.71 0.72
C VAL A 60 -0.25 -12.75 1.86
N PHE A 61 -0.98 -11.67 1.59
CA PHE A 61 -1.45 -10.70 2.59
C PHE A 61 -2.88 -10.93 3.08
N LEU A 62 -3.56 -11.97 2.58
CA LEU A 62 -4.94 -12.26 2.96
C LEU A 62 -5.03 -12.56 4.47
N GLY A 63 -5.99 -11.92 5.14
CA GLY A 63 -6.24 -12.11 6.58
C GLY A 63 -5.33 -11.29 7.50
N TRP A 64 -4.40 -10.50 6.97
CA TRP A 64 -3.60 -9.59 7.80
C TRP A 64 -4.45 -8.45 8.38
N PRO A 65 -4.17 -8.01 9.63
CA PRO A 65 -4.84 -6.86 10.21
C PRO A 65 -4.43 -5.55 9.53
N GLN A 66 -5.27 -4.51 9.63
CA GLN A 66 -5.07 -3.21 8.97
C GLN A 66 -3.72 -2.59 9.28
N GLU A 67 -3.30 -2.58 10.55
CA GLU A 67 -2.03 -1.99 11.00
C GLU A 67 -0.82 -2.67 10.34
N ARG A 68 -0.89 -3.99 10.16
CA ARG A 68 0.17 -4.76 9.51
C ARG A 68 0.19 -4.53 8.00
N LEU A 69 -0.99 -4.43 7.38
CA LEU A 69 -1.10 -4.10 5.95
C LEU A 69 -0.58 -2.69 5.67
N GLU A 70 -0.87 -1.73 6.54
CA GLU A 70 -0.34 -0.37 6.44
C GLU A 70 1.18 -0.34 6.52
N ALA A 71 1.77 -0.98 7.53
CA ALA A 71 3.22 -1.06 7.70
C ALA A 71 3.89 -1.70 6.49
N ALA A 72 3.35 -2.81 6.00
CA ALA A 72 3.86 -3.47 4.79
C ALA A 72 3.72 -2.58 3.55
N TYR A 73 2.56 -1.95 3.34
CA TYR A 73 2.34 -1.06 2.20
C TYR A 73 3.36 0.08 2.18
N ARG A 74 3.59 0.75 3.32
CA ARG A 74 4.57 1.84 3.43
C ARG A 74 5.99 1.37 3.14
N ALA A 75 6.38 0.17 3.58
CA ALA A 75 7.69 -0.41 3.30
C ALA A 75 7.86 -0.81 1.83
N LEU A 76 6.76 -1.13 1.13
CA LEU A 76 6.75 -1.51 -0.28
C LEU A 76 6.83 -0.32 -1.23
N LEU A 77 6.49 0.89 -0.77
CA LEU A 77 6.59 2.09 -1.59
C LEU A 77 8.06 2.35 -1.94
N PRO A 78 8.35 2.81 -3.17
CA PRO A 78 9.69 3.27 -3.49
C PRO A 78 10.08 4.37 -2.49
N PRO A 79 11.36 4.45 -2.09
CA PRO A 79 11.83 5.55 -1.27
C PRO A 79 11.49 6.85 -1.99
N SER A 80 10.56 7.63 -1.44
CA SER A 80 10.26 8.95 -2.00
C SER A 80 11.54 9.77 -1.98
N GLU A 81 12.02 10.16 -3.16
CA GLU A 81 12.95 11.28 -3.28
C GLU A 81 12.17 12.57 -2.94
N GLY A 82 12.05 12.87 -1.64
CA GLY A 82 11.51 14.13 -1.10
C GLY A 82 10.01 14.17 -0.75
N PRO A 83 9.53 15.18 0.01
CA PRO A 83 10.13 16.51 0.09
C PRO A 83 11.39 16.48 0.94
N GLY A 84 12.43 17.15 0.46
CA GLY A 84 13.46 17.63 1.37
C GLY A 84 12.74 18.27 2.56
N ASP A 85 13.28 18.02 3.73
CA ASP A 85 13.11 18.89 4.88
C ASP A 85 13.60 20.29 4.43
N ASP A 86 12.76 21.01 3.68
CA ASP A 86 12.96 22.41 3.35
C ASP A 86 12.61 23.12 4.64
N HIS A 87 13.58 23.09 5.55
CA HIS A 87 13.67 24.00 6.66
C HIS A 87 13.31 25.38 6.12
N LEU A 88 12.15 25.84 6.54
CA LEU A 88 11.63 27.18 6.34
C LEU A 88 12.66 28.19 6.88
N GLN A 89 13.68 28.53 6.11
CA GLN A 89 14.58 29.64 6.44
C GLN A 89 13.94 30.92 5.91
N LEU A 90 13.01 31.45 6.70
CA LEU A 90 12.53 32.83 6.55
C LEU A 90 13.71 33.77 6.78
N GLY A 91 14.20 34.36 5.70
CA GLY A 91 15.09 35.52 5.70
C GLY A 91 14.30 36.83 5.64
#